data_AF-A0A2W4WTN2-F1
#
_entry.id   AF-A0A2W4WTN2-F1
#
_cell.length_a   1.000
_cell.length_b   1.000
_cell.length_c   1.000
_cell.angle_alpha   90.00
_cell.angle_beta   90.00
_cell.angle_gamma   90.00
#
_symmetry.space_group_name_H-M   'P 1'
#
loop_
_entity.id
_entity.type
_entity.pdbx_description
1 polymer ?
#
loop_
_entity_poly.entity_id
_entity_poly.type
_entity_poly.pdbx_seq_one_letter_code
_entity_poly.pdbx_strand_id
1 'polypeptide(L)'
;MSPESFDAEALKAIRQLLVKLSLQTQPADLNEAQRESVREALLWLNKNSEYQTIGICADDLAGATAALKGYVAALSQPIQVDIPEQAGAVFLKFNTLKNAWYVDGYSGESRGVLVTYHTSEPEEDDVNGTYGPFPLTLFD
;
A
#
# COMPACT_ATOMS: atom_id res chain seq x y z
N MET A 1 17.69 -17.62 19.71
CA MET A 1 16.66 -17.69 18.64
C MET A 1 17.42 -17.55 17.35
N SER A 2 17.39 -18.56 16.49
CA SER A 2 17.93 -18.42 15.13
C SER A 2 17.09 -17.37 14.41
N PRO A 3 17.67 -16.49 13.59
CA PRO A 3 16.88 -15.64 12.70
C PRO A 3 16.05 -16.58 11.82
N GLU A 4 14.74 -16.36 11.74
CA GLU A 4 13.94 -16.99 10.69
C GLU A 4 14.62 -16.61 9.37
N SER A 5 15.13 -17.61 8.64
CA SER A 5 15.78 -17.35 7.37
C SER A 5 14.77 -16.71 6.44
N PHE A 6 15.11 -15.56 5.87
CA PHE A 6 14.33 -14.89 4.84
C PHE A 6 13.91 -15.88 3.74
N ASP A 7 12.60 -15.96 3.48
CA ASP A 7 12.04 -16.89 2.50
C ASP A 7 11.98 -16.25 1.11
N ALA A 8 13.06 -16.44 0.35
CA ALA A 8 13.18 -15.93 -1.02
C ALA A 8 12.17 -16.56 -1.99
N GLU A 9 11.70 -17.80 -1.76
CA GLU A 9 10.70 -18.42 -2.62
C GLU A 9 9.33 -17.79 -2.39
N ALA A 10 8.97 -17.54 -1.12
CA ALA A 10 7.76 -16.79 -0.77
C ALA A 10 7.78 -15.38 -1.38
N LEU A 11 8.89 -14.63 -1.25
CA LEU A 11 8.99 -13.31 -1.84
C LEU A 11 8.78 -13.35 -3.37
N LYS A 12 9.41 -14.30 -4.05
CA LYS A 12 9.24 -14.47 -5.50
C LYS A 12 7.78 -14.72 -5.88
N ALA A 13 7.08 -15.59 -5.16
CA ALA A 13 5.67 -15.89 -5.39
C ALA A 13 4.78 -14.67 -5.15
N ILE A 14 5.01 -13.94 -4.06
CA ILE A 14 4.31 -12.69 -3.72
C ILE A 14 4.51 -11.64 -4.81
N ARG A 15 5.75 -11.41 -5.25
CA ARG A 15 6.03 -10.44 -6.33
C ARG A 15 5.33 -10.84 -7.62
N GLN A 16 5.36 -12.11 -7.99
CA GLN A 16 4.64 -12.60 -9.18
C GLN A 16 3.13 -12.40 -9.09
N LEU A 17 2.53 -12.61 -7.91
CA LEU A 17 1.11 -12.33 -7.67
C LEU A 17 0.81 -10.83 -7.81
N LEU A 18 1.52 -9.99 -7.07
CA LEU A 18 1.23 -8.56 -7.00
C LEU A 18 1.53 -7.84 -8.32
N VAL A 19 2.60 -8.22 -9.04
CA VAL A 19 2.94 -7.63 -10.34
C VAL A 19 1.86 -7.90 -11.39
N LYS A 20 1.23 -9.08 -11.38
CA LYS A 20 0.10 -9.39 -12.28
C LYS A 20 -1.11 -8.49 -12.04
N LEU A 21 -1.27 -8.00 -10.81
CA LEU A 21 -2.33 -7.11 -10.39
C LEU A 21 -1.89 -5.63 -10.43
N SER A 22 -0.62 -5.37 -10.76
CA SER A 22 -0.03 -4.05 -10.91
C SER A 22 0.03 -3.65 -12.40
N LEU A 23 0.53 -2.45 -12.69
CA LEU A 23 0.69 -1.90 -14.06
C LEU A 23 -0.62 -1.46 -14.76
N GLN A 24 -1.66 -1.20 -13.98
CA GLN A 24 -2.92 -0.64 -14.47
C GLN A 24 -3.07 0.81 -13.99
N THR A 25 -3.85 1.62 -14.70
CA THR A 25 -4.22 2.96 -14.24
C THR A 25 -5.22 2.89 -13.09
N GLN A 26 -6.11 1.90 -13.10
CA GLN A 26 -7.11 1.67 -12.06
C GLN A 26 -6.91 0.29 -11.44
N PRO A 27 -7.34 0.09 -10.18
CA PRO A 27 -7.25 -1.21 -9.56
C PRO A 27 -8.12 -2.23 -10.29
N ALA A 28 -7.64 -3.46 -10.39
CA ALA A 28 -8.43 -4.56 -10.92
C ALA A 28 -9.67 -4.82 -10.04
N ASP A 29 -10.74 -5.28 -10.65
CA ASP A 29 -11.90 -5.81 -9.93
C ASP A 29 -11.55 -7.18 -9.35
N LEU A 30 -11.31 -7.22 -8.03
CA LEU A 30 -10.86 -8.40 -7.31
C LEU A 30 -12.04 -9.09 -6.63
N ASN A 31 -12.19 -10.39 -6.86
CA ASN A 31 -13.08 -11.20 -6.03
C ASN A 31 -12.51 -11.38 -4.61
N GLU A 32 -13.32 -11.89 -3.68
CA GLU A 32 -12.90 -11.98 -2.27
C GLU A 32 -11.65 -12.86 -2.06
N ALA A 33 -11.52 -13.97 -2.78
CA ALA A 33 -10.34 -14.81 -2.66
C ALA A 33 -9.07 -14.08 -3.13
N GLN A 34 -9.17 -13.28 -4.21
CA GLN A 34 -8.07 -12.44 -4.68
C GLN A 34 -7.77 -11.31 -3.69
N ARG A 35 -8.79 -10.67 -3.10
CA ARG A 35 -8.62 -9.66 -2.05
C ARG A 35 -7.84 -10.23 -0.87
N GLU A 36 -8.22 -11.41 -0.37
CA GLU A 36 -7.51 -12.08 0.71
C GLU A 36 -6.06 -12.39 0.33
N SER A 37 -5.80 -12.96 -0.86
CA SER A 37 -4.42 -13.23 -1.31
C SER A 37 -3.56 -11.96 -1.40
N VAL A 38 -4.13 -10.83 -1.82
CA VAL A 38 -3.42 -9.54 -1.84
C VAL A 38 -3.18 -9.05 -0.41
N ARG A 39 -4.17 -9.13 0.48
CA ARG A 39 -4.02 -8.75 1.90
C ARG A 39 -2.91 -9.55 2.57
N GLU A 40 -2.88 -10.87 2.41
CA GLU A 40 -1.84 -11.76 2.94
C GLU A 40 -0.45 -11.40 2.40
N ALA A 41 -0.34 -11.16 1.09
CA ALA A 41 0.91 -10.76 0.45
C ALA A 41 1.45 -9.41 0.97
N LEU A 42 0.57 -8.41 1.14
CA LEU A 42 0.95 -7.11 1.70
C LEU A 42 1.36 -7.23 3.18
N LEU A 43 0.64 -8.03 3.97
CA LEU A 43 0.99 -8.29 5.37
C LEU A 43 2.33 -9.02 5.50
N TRP A 44 2.64 -9.93 4.58
CA TRP A 44 3.94 -10.61 4.55
C TRP A 44 5.06 -9.62 4.23
N LEU A 45 4.91 -8.78 3.21
CA LEU A 45 5.89 -7.74 2.87
C LEU A 45 6.08 -6.76 4.04
N ASN A 46 5.00 -6.39 4.72
CA ASN A 46 5.03 -5.53 5.88
C ASN A 46 5.93 -6.09 6.99
N LYS A 47 5.80 -7.39 7.30
CA LYS A 47 6.61 -8.07 8.32
C LYS A 47 8.10 -8.14 7.98
N ASN A 48 8.44 -8.11 6.70
CA ASN A 48 9.82 -8.18 6.19
C ASN A 48 10.31 -6.79 5.70
N SER A 49 9.76 -5.72 6.27
CA SER A 49 10.12 -4.35 5.91
C SER A 49 10.15 -3.47 7.16
N GLU A 50 10.88 -2.36 7.09
CA GLU A 50 10.98 -1.41 8.20
C GLU A 50 9.82 -0.42 8.20
N TYR A 51 9.40 0.01 7.01
CA TYR A 51 8.31 0.97 6.85
C TYR A 51 7.74 0.97 5.43
N GLN A 52 6.64 1.70 5.27
CA GLN A 52 5.92 1.79 4.03
C GLN A 52 5.64 3.25 3.68
N THR A 53 5.53 3.48 2.38
CA THR A 53 4.98 4.71 1.83
C THR A 53 3.71 4.33 1.07
N ILE A 54 2.58 4.91 1.45
CA ILE A 54 1.27 4.68 0.84
C ILE A 54 0.94 5.88 -0.03
N GLY A 55 0.68 5.66 -1.32
CA GLY A 55 0.20 6.68 -2.26
C GLY A 55 -1.21 6.35 -2.71
N ILE A 56 -2.13 7.31 -2.65
CA ILE A 56 -3.55 7.10 -2.90
C ILE A 56 -4.02 8.12 -3.93
N CYS A 57 -4.56 7.64 -5.04
CA CYS A 57 -5.32 8.44 -5.99
C CYS A 57 -6.82 8.15 -5.82
N ALA A 58 -7.61 9.14 -5.44
CA ALA A 58 -9.05 8.98 -5.24
C ALA A 58 -9.83 10.14 -5.88
N ASP A 59 -11.13 9.93 -6.12
CA ASP A 59 -12.02 10.95 -6.68
C ASP A 59 -12.33 12.08 -5.70
N ASP A 60 -12.16 11.84 -4.40
CA ASP A 60 -12.34 12.83 -3.35
C ASP A 60 -11.45 12.54 -2.12
N LEU A 61 -11.35 13.52 -1.24
CA LEU A 61 -10.59 13.41 0.00
C LEU A 61 -11.16 12.37 0.98
N ALA A 62 -12.49 12.18 0.98
CA ALA A 62 -13.14 11.25 1.89
C ALA A 62 -12.73 9.80 1.58
N GLY A 63 -12.75 9.41 0.31
CA GLY A 63 -12.29 8.12 -0.19
C GLY A 63 -10.80 7.91 0.05
N ALA A 64 -9.97 8.94 -0.19
CA ALA A 64 -8.54 8.85 0.11
C ALA A 64 -8.27 8.63 1.60
N THR A 65 -9.00 9.33 2.48
CA THR A 65 -8.83 9.25 3.94
C THR A 65 -9.34 7.91 4.48
N ALA A 66 -10.46 7.41 3.97
CA ALA A 66 -10.98 6.09 4.33
C ALA A 66 -9.99 4.98 3.95
N ALA A 67 -9.50 5.00 2.71
CA ALA A 67 -8.47 4.07 2.24
C ALA A 67 -7.21 4.16 3.10
N LEU A 68 -6.72 5.37 3.39
CA LEU A 68 -5.55 5.55 4.25
C LEU A 68 -5.74 4.87 5.62
N LYS A 69 -6.89 5.10 6.27
CA LYS A 69 -7.19 4.50 7.58
C LYS A 69 -7.23 2.97 7.50
N GLY A 70 -7.87 2.40 6.50
CA GLY A 70 -7.94 0.94 6.31
C GLY A 70 -6.56 0.32 6.11
N TYR A 71 -5.78 0.86 5.17
CA TYR A 71 -4.43 0.35 4.88
C TYR A 71 -3.48 0.53 6.06
N VAL A 72 -3.51 1.68 6.73
CA VAL A 72 -2.63 1.94 7.88
C VAL A 72 -3.02 1.09 9.09
N ALA A 73 -4.31 0.84 9.34
CA ALA A 73 -4.74 -0.05 10.41
C ALA A 73 -4.27 -1.49 10.22
N ALA A 74 -4.11 -1.94 8.96
CA ALA A 74 -3.61 -3.27 8.64
C ALA A 74 -2.08 -3.37 8.63
N LEU A 75 -1.39 -2.34 8.12
CA LEU A 75 0.06 -2.37 7.87
C LEU A 75 0.89 -1.68 8.95
N SER A 76 0.30 -0.84 9.81
CA SER A 76 1.04 -0.08 10.81
C SER A 76 0.18 0.19 12.05
N GLN A 77 0.61 1.14 12.87
CA GLN A 77 -0.19 1.65 13.98
C GLN A 77 -1.31 2.56 13.45
N PRO A 78 -2.52 2.53 14.03
CA PRO A 78 -3.57 3.47 13.69
C PRO A 78 -3.10 4.92 13.82
N ILE A 79 -3.48 5.75 12.85
CA ILE A 79 -3.09 7.17 12.81
C ILE A 79 -4.31 8.07 12.94
N GLN A 80 -4.05 9.27 13.44
CA GLN A 80 -4.98 10.39 13.35
C GLN A 80 -4.42 11.40 12.35
N VAL A 81 -5.14 11.58 11.24
CA VAL A 81 -4.82 12.59 10.22
C VAL A 81 -5.90 13.65 10.24
N ASP A 82 -5.49 14.91 10.31
CA ASP A 82 -6.36 16.07 10.20
C ASP A 82 -6.06 16.77 8.88
N ILE A 83 -6.66 16.24 7.81
CA ILE A 83 -6.41 16.70 6.44
C ILE A 83 -7.44 17.77 6.10
N PRO A 84 -7.01 18.99 5.75
CA PRO A 84 -7.94 20.05 5.34
C PRO A 84 -8.83 19.60 4.19
N GLU A 85 -10.11 19.96 4.25
CA GLU A 85 -11.04 19.68 3.16
C GLU A 85 -10.58 20.34 1.86
N GLN A 86 -10.68 19.58 0.77
CA GLN A 86 -10.47 20.08 -0.58
C GLN A 86 -11.43 19.38 -1.56
N ALA A 87 -11.81 20.10 -2.61
CA ALA A 87 -12.73 19.62 -3.62
C ALA A 87 -12.01 18.93 -4.77
N GLY A 88 -12.64 17.89 -5.33
CA GLY A 88 -12.15 17.17 -6.49
C GLY A 88 -11.21 16.02 -6.15
N ALA A 89 -10.65 15.41 -7.19
CA ALA A 89 -9.75 14.28 -7.08
C ALA A 89 -8.44 14.67 -6.39
N VAL A 90 -7.90 13.75 -5.60
CA VAL A 90 -6.75 14.01 -4.74
C VAL A 90 -5.68 12.95 -4.89
N PHE A 91 -4.43 13.37 -4.68
CA PHE A 91 -3.31 12.49 -4.44
C PHE A 91 -2.86 12.64 -2.99
N LEU A 92 -3.06 11.61 -2.18
CA LEU A 92 -2.61 11.55 -0.80
C LEU A 92 -1.39 10.64 -0.72
N LYS A 93 -0.30 11.12 -0.11
CA LYS A 93 0.85 10.27 0.21
C LYS A 93 1.14 10.30 1.68
N PHE A 94 1.31 9.13 2.27
CA PHE A 94 1.63 8.94 3.68
C PHE A 94 2.89 8.09 3.84
N ASN A 95 3.78 8.48 4.75
CA ASN A 95 4.99 7.74 5.09
C ASN A 95 4.88 7.25 6.54
N THR A 96 4.85 5.93 6.75
CA THR A 96 4.60 5.34 8.07
C THR A 96 5.76 5.58 9.04
N LEU A 97 7.00 5.65 8.55
CA LEU A 97 8.18 5.93 9.38
C LEU A 97 8.19 7.36 9.95
N LYS A 98 7.92 8.35 9.10
CA LYS A 98 7.92 9.76 9.50
C LYS A 98 6.59 10.19 10.12
N ASN A 99 5.58 9.33 10.07
CA ASN A 99 4.19 9.64 10.40
C ASN A 99 3.74 10.96 9.76
N ALA A 100 4.08 11.13 8.48
CA ALA A 100 3.89 12.37 7.75
C ALA A 100 3.07 12.11 6.49
N TRP A 101 2.11 12.99 6.22
CA TRP A 101 1.31 12.98 5.01
C TRP A 101 1.48 14.28 4.23
N TYR A 102 1.18 14.22 2.94
CA TYR A 102 0.76 15.37 2.17
C TYR A 102 -0.41 15.00 1.28
N VAL A 103 -1.19 16.00 0.91
CA VAL A 103 -2.28 15.86 -0.04
C VAL A 103 -2.17 16.98 -1.07
N ASP A 104 -2.48 16.67 -2.33
CA ASP A 104 -2.53 17.64 -3.42
C ASP A 104 -3.72 17.33 -4.34
N GLY A 105 -4.13 18.30 -5.15
CA GLY A 105 -5.11 18.09 -6.21
C GLY A 105 -4.56 17.17 -7.29
N TYR A 106 -5.38 16.25 -7.79
CA TYR A 106 -4.94 15.24 -8.75
C TYR A 106 -5.78 15.26 -10.03
N SER A 107 -5.13 15.59 -11.14
CA SER A 107 -5.75 15.64 -12.47
C SER A 107 -5.50 14.38 -13.32
N GLY A 108 -4.74 13.42 -12.79
CA GLY A 108 -4.42 12.18 -13.50
C GLY A 108 -5.59 11.19 -13.53
N GLU A 109 -5.48 10.22 -14.42
CA GLU A 109 -6.51 9.18 -14.61
C GLU A 109 -6.39 8.02 -13.63
N SER A 110 -5.25 7.88 -12.95
CA SER A 110 -5.01 6.73 -12.08
C SER A 110 -5.87 6.77 -10.83
N ARG A 111 -6.29 5.61 -10.34
CA ARG A 111 -7.04 5.46 -9.08
C ARG A 111 -6.48 4.30 -8.27
N GLY A 112 -6.80 4.28 -6.98
CA GLY A 112 -6.41 3.21 -6.07
C GLY A 112 -5.18 3.54 -5.24
N VAL A 113 -4.61 2.51 -4.63
CA VAL A 113 -3.55 2.61 -3.63
C VAL A 113 -2.27 1.94 -4.12
N LEU A 114 -1.17 2.66 -4.08
CA LEU A 114 0.18 2.14 -4.21
C LEU A 114 0.79 1.96 -2.82
N VAL A 115 1.43 0.83 -2.59
CA VAL A 115 2.20 0.58 -1.37
C VAL A 115 3.65 0.32 -1.75
N THR A 116 4.54 1.18 -1.26
CA THR A 116 5.99 1.02 -1.37
C THR A 116 6.53 0.50 -0.05
N TYR A 117 7.24 -0.61 -0.08
CA TYR A 117 7.94 -1.17 1.08
C TYR A 117 9.41 -0.75 1.06
N HIS A 118 9.94 -0.50 2.25
CA HIS A 118 11.31 -0.06 2.46
C HIS A 118 12.01 -0.89 3.55
N THR A 119 13.21 -1.36 3.27
CA THR A 119 14.11 -2.01 4.23
C THR A 119 15.56 -1.58 4.00
N SER A 120 16.34 -1.50 5.06
CA SER A 120 17.78 -1.20 5.02
C SER A 120 18.66 -2.45 5.13
N GLU A 121 18.06 -3.62 5.39
CA GLU A 121 18.74 -4.90 5.53
C GLU A 121 19.23 -5.41 4.16
N PRO A 122 20.55 -5.57 3.93
CA PRO A 122 21.08 -5.97 2.63
C PRO A 122 20.60 -7.34 2.14
N GLU A 123 20.31 -8.25 3.07
CA GLU A 123 19.79 -9.60 2.77
C GLU A 123 18.33 -9.58 2.29
N GLU A 124 17.61 -8.48 2.57
CA GLU A 124 16.19 -8.30 2.26
C GLU A 124 15.95 -7.19 1.23
N ASP A 125 17.00 -6.68 0.56
CA ASP A 125 16.89 -5.57 -0.40
C ASP A 125 15.83 -5.83 -1.49
N ASP A 126 15.61 -7.10 -1.83
CA ASP A 126 14.56 -7.52 -2.77
C ASP A 126 13.11 -7.26 -2.30
N VAL A 127 12.90 -6.96 -1.01
CA VAL A 127 11.61 -6.49 -0.46
C VAL A 127 11.32 -5.05 -0.88
N ASN A 128 12.36 -4.23 -1.10
CA ASN A 128 12.20 -2.86 -1.58
C ASN A 128 11.43 -2.86 -2.92
N GLY A 129 10.23 -2.30 -2.92
CA GLY A 129 9.36 -2.38 -4.08
C GLY A 129 8.03 -1.64 -3.91
N THR A 130 7.47 -1.21 -5.04
CA THR A 130 6.15 -0.56 -5.12
C THR A 130 5.17 -1.48 -5.81
N TYR A 131 4.00 -1.68 -5.19
CA TYR A 131 2.95 -2.56 -5.69
C TYR A 131 1.61 -1.83 -5.79
N GLY A 132 0.81 -2.19 -6.79
CA GLY A 132 -0.52 -1.63 -7.05
C GLY A 132 -0.68 -1.04 -8.47
N PRO A 133 -1.76 -0.30 -8.74
CA PRO A 133 -2.74 0.19 -7.77
C PRO A 133 -3.70 -0.91 -7.27
N PHE A 134 -4.00 -0.88 -5.98
CA PHE A 134 -4.99 -1.74 -5.33
C PHE A 134 -6.29 -0.99 -5.03
N PRO A 135 -7.42 -1.71 -4.84
CA PRO A 135 -8.70 -1.08 -4.49
C PRO A 135 -8.60 -0.19 -3.24
N LEU A 136 -9.28 0.95 -3.25
CA LEU A 136 -9.36 1.86 -2.09
C LEU A 136 -9.90 1.14 -0.84
N THR A 137 -10.81 0.20 -1.05
CA THR A 137 -11.53 -0.57 -0.03
C THR A 137 -10.90 -1.93 0.25
N LEU A 138 -9.63 -2.17 -0.11
CA LEU A 138 -9.00 -3.49 0.03
C LEU A 138 -9.04 -4.05 1.46
N PHE A 139 -8.94 -3.17 2.47
CA PHE A 139 -8.90 -3.51 3.89
C PHE A 139 -10.19 -3.10 4.65
N ASP A 140 -11.26 -2.79 3.93
CA ASP A 140 -12.59 -2.59 4.51
C ASP A 140 -13.28 -3.91 4.86
#